data_AF-A0A2V8WTS8-F1
#
_entry.id   AF-A0A2V8WTS8-F1
#
_cell.length_a   1.000
_cell.length_b   1.000
_cell.length_c   1.000
_cell.angle_alpha   90.00
_cell.angle_beta   90.00
_cell.angle_gamma   90.00
#
_symmetry.space_group_name_H-M   'P 1'
#
loop_
_entity.id
_entity.type
_entity.pdbx_description
1 polymer ?
#
loop_
_entity_poly.entity_id
_entity_poly.type
_entity_poly.pdbx_seq_one_letter_code
_entity_poly.pdbx_strand_id
1 'polypeptide(L)'
;MAEPTYEELKAKIAEMEKQAGGRRGGSLEFRVGEKGGVSVYGLGRFPVTLYYEQWVRLLDAVPQLREFLEENKASGKLKLKEK
;
A
#
# COMPACT_ATOMS: atom_id res chain seq x y z
N MET A 1 21.96 -12.47 -26.44
CA MET A 1 20.81 -11.54 -26.37
C MET A 1 21.36 -10.14 -26.52
N ALA A 2 20.85 -9.34 -27.46
CA ALA A 2 21.33 -7.98 -27.65
C ALA A 2 20.96 -7.13 -26.42
N GLU A 3 21.92 -6.41 -25.86
CA GLU A 3 21.66 -5.50 -24.75
C GLU A 3 20.80 -4.33 -25.24
N PRO A 4 19.73 -3.96 -24.52
CA PRO A 4 18.85 -2.87 -24.94
C PRO A 4 19.62 -1.55 -25.02
N THR A 5 19.31 -0.75 -26.03
CA THR A 5 19.93 0.57 -26.19
C THR A 5 19.50 1.51 -25.05
N TYR A 6 20.31 2.55 -24.79
CA TYR A 6 20.04 3.52 -23.73
C TYR A 6 18.65 4.17 -23.85
N GLU A 7 18.20 4.44 -25.08
CA GLU A 7 16.88 5.02 -25.33
C GLU A 7 15.74 4.04 -25.03
N GLU A 8 15.91 2.76 -25.35
CA GLU A 8 14.93 1.72 -25.02
C GLU A 8 14.82 1.50 -23.51
N LEU A 9 15.96 1.53 -22.79
CA LEU A 9 15.96 1.46 -21.32
C LEU A 9 15.23 2.65 -20.71
N LYS A 10 15.46 3.86 -21.22
CA LYS A 10 14.81 5.08 -20.73
C LYS A 10 13.31 5.09 -21.03
N ALA A 11 12.89 4.59 -22.20
CA ALA A 11 11.49 4.42 -22.55
C ALA A 11 10.81 3.40 -21.61
N LYS A 12 11.47 2.28 -21.31
CA LYS A 12 10.99 1.27 -20.36
C LYS A 12 10.84 1.80 -18.94
N ILE A 13 11.79 2.61 -18.47
CA ILE A 13 11.70 3.26 -17.16
C ILE A 13 10.49 4.20 -17.14
N ALA A 14 10.32 5.05 -18.15
CA ALA A 14 9.19 5.97 -18.23
C ALA A 14 7.83 5.23 -18.30
N GLU A 15 7.78 4.09 -18.98
CA GLU A 15 6.60 3.24 -19.05
C GLU A 15 6.29 2.56 -17.71
N MET A 16 7.30 1.99 -17.05
CA MET A 16 7.16 1.38 -15.72
C MET A 16 6.78 2.42 -14.65
N GLU A 17 7.34 3.63 -14.71
CA GLU A 17 6.98 4.73 -13.82
C GLU A 17 5.53 5.18 -14.04
N LYS A 18 5.04 5.20 -15.29
CA LYS A 18 3.64 5.47 -15.61
C LYS A 18 2.70 4.36 -15.10
N GLN A 19 3.09 3.10 -15.22
CA GLN A 19 2.30 1.97 -14.70
C GLN A 19 2.31 1.93 -13.17
N ALA A 20 3.45 2.24 -12.53
CA ALA A 20 3.58 2.34 -11.08
C ALA A 20 2.83 3.56 -10.50
N GLY A 21 2.73 4.66 -11.27
CA GLY A 21 1.98 5.87 -10.91
C GLY A 21 0.46 5.74 -11.07
N GLY A 22 -0.04 4.61 -11.56
CA GLY A 22 -1.41 4.43 -12.05
C GLY A 22 -2.44 3.87 -11.07
N ARG A 23 -2.07 3.41 -9.86
CA ARG A 23 -3.08 3.01 -8.85
C ARG A 23 -3.61 4.23 -8.10
N ARG A 24 -4.22 5.14 -8.85
CA ARG A 24 -4.95 6.28 -8.32
C ARG A 24 -6.24 5.79 -7.66
N GLY A 25 -6.16 5.65 -6.34
CA GLY A 25 -7.20 6.01 -5.38
C GLY A 25 -8.60 5.42 -5.57
N GLY A 26 -8.94 4.44 -4.73
CA GLY A 26 -10.35 4.19 -4.38
C GLY A 26 -10.57 2.86 -3.70
N SER A 27 -10.17 1.76 -4.34
CA SER A 27 -10.41 0.41 -3.86
C SER A 27 -9.17 -0.22 -3.24
N LEU A 28 -9.38 -0.90 -2.11
CA LEU A 28 -8.38 -1.80 -1.54
C LEU A 28 -8.32 -3.08 -2.37
N GLU A 29 -7.11 -3.49 -2.77
CA GLU A 29 -6.87 -4.80 -3.39
C GLU A 29 -6.11 -5.70 -2.41
N PHE A 30 -6.47 -6.97 -2.36
CA PHE A 30 -5.84 -7.98 -1.52
C PHE A 30 -5.14 -9.02 -2.40
N ARG A 31 -3.89 -9.38 -2.07
CA ARG A 31 -3.14 -10.44 -2.77
C ARG A 31 -2.43 -11.33 -1.77
N VAL A 32 -2.38 -12.63 -2.04
CA VAL A 32 -1.57 -13.60 -1.28
C VAL A 32 -0.25 -13.79 -2.03
N GLY A 33 0.86 -13.57 -1.35
CA GLY A 33 2.19 -13.81 -1.91
C GLY A 33 2.61 -15.27 -1.83
N GLU A 34 3.60 -15.65 -2.63
CA GLU A 34 4.13 -17.04 -2.68
C GLU A 34 4.65 -17.54 -1.33
N LYS A 35 5.08 -16.63 -0.46
CA LYS A 35 5.55 -16.95 0.90
C LYS A 35 4.40 -17.03 1.94
N GLY A 36 3.14 -16.88 1.53
CA GLY A 36 1.96 -16.98 2.40
C GLY A 36 1.57 -15.68 3.12
N GLY A 37 2.23 -14.56 2.83
CA GLY A 37 1.82 -13.25 3.35
C GLY A 37 0.65 -12.65 2.56
N VAL A 38 -0.25 -11.93 3.23
CA VAL A 38 -1.36 -11.22 2.59
C VAL A 38 -1.05 -9.73 2.53
N SER A 39 -1.03 -9.19 1.31
CA SER A 39 -0.72 -7.80 0.99
C SER A 39 -1.99 -7.00 0.67
N VAL A 40 -2.13 -5.82 1.27
CA VAL A 40 -3.18 -4.83 0.98
C VAL A 40 -2.58 -3.66 0.21
N TYR A 41 -3.13 -3.39 -0.96
CA TYR A 41 -2.79 -2.25 -1.82
C TYR A 41 -3.88 -1.17 -1.73
N GLY A 42 -3.58 0.04 -2.19
CA GLY A 42 -4.55 1.16 -2.27
C GLY A 42 -4.45 2.18 -1.14
N LEU A 43 -3.63 1.94 -0.11
CA LEU A 43 -3.38 2.88 1.00
C LEU A 43 -2.21 3.85 0.74
N GLY A 44 -1.36 3.57 -0.26
CA GLY A 44 -0.18 4.37 -0.56
C GLY A 44 0.71 3.74 -1.64
N ARG A 45 1.97 4.19 -1.71
CA ARG A 45 2.95 3.74 -2.70
C ARG A 45 3.32 2.25 -2.53
N PHE A 46 3.38 1.77 -1.30
CA PHE A 46 3.76 0.40 -0.97
C PHE A 46 2.60 -0.35 -0.33
N PRO A 47 2.42 -1.65 -0.63
CA PRO A 47 1.44 -2.46 0.05
C PRO A 47 1.84 -2.73 1.51
N VAL A 48 0.83 -2.93 2.36
CA VAL A 48 1.03 -3.46 3.71
C VAL A 48 0.89 -4.97 3.65
N THR A 49 1.93 -5.71 4.04
CA THR A 49 1.91 -7.17 4.02
C THR A 49 2.03 -7.70 5.44
N LEU A 50 1.09 -8.55 5.85
CA LEU A 50 1.12 -9.26 7.12
C LEU A 50 0.80 -10.74 6.89
N TYR A 51 1.29 -11.62 7.77
CA TYR A 51 0.89 -13.02 7.80
C TYR A 51 -0.49 -13.20 8.44
N TYR A 52 -1.09 -14.37 8.24
CA TYR A 52 -2.46 -14.67 8.70
C TYR A 52 -2.71 -14.33 10.17
N GLU A 53 -1.88 -14.82 11.09
CA GLU A 53 -2.07 -14.58 12.54
C GLU A 53 -1.95 -13.10 12.92
N GLN A 54 -1.10 -12.36 12.20
CA GLN A 54 -0.95 -10.92 12.40
C GLN A 54 -2.19 -10.16 11.93
N TRP A 55 -2.80 -10.57 10.81
CA TRP A 55 -4.06 -10.02 10.33
C TRP A 55 -5.19 -10.30 11.32
N VAL A 56 -5.36 -11.55 11.76
CA VAL A 56 -6.41 -11.90 12.73
C VAL A 56 -6.28 -11.08 14.00
N ARG A 57 -5.07 -11.03 14.59
CA ARG A 57 -4.80 -10.24 15.80
C ARG A 57 -5.07 -8.74 15.60
N LEU A 58 -4.72 -8.18 14.44
CA LEU A 58 -5.00 -6.77 14.13
C LEU A 58 -6.51 -6.52 13.96
N LEU A 59 -7.22 -7.44 13.29
CA LEU A 59 -8.65 -7.34 13.04
C LEU A 59 -9.45 -7.44 14.35
N ASP A 60 -9.04 -8.29 15.28
CA ASP A 60 -9.63 -8.38 16.62
C ASP A 60 -9.44 -7.09 17.43
N ALA A 61 -8.33 -6.38 17.20
CA ALA A 61 -8.03 -5.10 17.84
C ALA A 61 -8.67 -3.88 17.15
N VAL A 62 -9.44 -4.05 16.06
CA VAL A 62 -10.05 -2.95 15.30
C VAL A 62 -10.91 -2.01 16.17
N PRO A 63 -11.74 -2.47 17.13
CA PRO A 63 -12.50 -1.56 17.97
C PRO A 63 -11.61 -0.59 18.76
N GLN A 64 -10.57 -1.12 19.42
CA GLN A 64 -9.60 -0.33 20.19
C GLN A 64 -8.79 0.61 19.28
N LEU A 65 -8.41 0.14 18.10
CA LEU A 65 -7.69 0.95 17.12
C LEU A 65 -8.53 2.14 16.65
N ARG A 66 -9.85 1.95 16.44
CA ARG A 66 -10.76 3.03 16.03
C ARG A 66 -10.91 4.08 17.12
N GLU A 67 -11.06 3.67 18.37
CA GLU A 67 -11.11 4.57 19.52
C GLU A 67 -9.83 5.41 19.62
N PHE A 68 -8.67 4.74 19.60
CA PHE A 68 -7.37 5.41 19.62
C PHE A 68 -7.21 6.44 18.48
N LEU A 69 -7.68 6.11 17.27
CA LEU A 69 -7.62 7.04 16.13
C LEU A 69 -8.49 8.29 16.34
N GLU A 70 -9.72 8.14 16.83
CA GLU A 70 -10.59 9.28 17.08
C GLU A 70 -10.07 10.15 18.24
N GLU A 71 -9.56 9.56 19.31
CA GLU A 71 -8.92 10.30 20.41
C GLU A 71 -7.74 11.15 19.93
N ASN A 72 -6.84 10.56 19.12
CA ASN A 72 -5.65 11.26 18.63
C ASN A 72 -5.98 12.28 17.53
N LYS A 73 -7.06 12.05 16.78
CA LYS A 73 -7.62 13.03 15.84
C LYS A 73 -8.18 14.22 16.60
N ALA A 74 -8.96 14.00 17.66
CA ALA A 74 -9.49 15.06 18.51
C ALA A 74 -8.37 15.85 19.22
N SER A 75 -7.28 15.18 19.60
CA SER A 75 -6.11 15.83 20.20
C SER A 75 -5.18 16.54 19.19
N GLY A 76 -5.54 16.59 17.90
CA GLY A 76 -4.77 17.26 16.85
C GLY A 76 -3.41 16.62 16.51
N LYS A 77 -3.15 15.39 16.98
CA LYS A 77 -1.88 14.68 16.76
C LYS A 77 -1.82 14.02 15.38
N LEU A 78 -2.97 13.70 14.79
CA LEU A 78 -3.05 13.08 13.48
C LEU A 78 -3.19 14.13 12.39
N LYS A 79 -2.36 14.02 11.35
CA LYS A 79 -2.51 14.81 10.12
C LYS A 79 -3.45 14.09 9.17
N LEU A 80 -4.48 14.78 8.71
CA LEU A 80 -5.27 14.32 7.58
C LEU A 80 -4.49 14.63 6.30
N LYS A 81 -4.41 13.67 5.39
CA LYS A 81 -3.82 13.90 4.08
C LYS A 81 -4.77 14.83 3.32
N GLU A 82 -4.32 16.06 3.04
CA GLU A 82 -5.05 16.95 2.15
C GLU A 82 -5.19 16.28 0.77
N LYS A 83 -6.37 16.46 0.15
CA LYS A 83 -6.72 15.86 -1.15
C LYS A 83 -5.89 16.47 -2.26
#